data_AF-A0A9E8HHZ1-F1
#
_entry.id   AF-A0A9E8HHZ1-F1
#
_cell.length_a   1.000
_cell.length_b   1.000
_cell.length_c   1.000
_cell.angle_alpha   90.00
_cell.angle_beta   90.00
_cell.angle_gamma   90.00
#
_symmetry.space_group_name_H-M   'P 1'
#
loop_
_entity.id
_entity.type
_entity.pdbx_description
1 polymer ?
#
loop_
_entity_poly.entity_id
_entity_poly.type
_entity_poly.pdbx_seq_one_letter_code
_entity_poly.pdbx_strand_id
1 'polypeptide(L)'
;MKEIPRETSGWAAEASNALNTAWMLLKGEAPDLSAEQKTYLFKYGAALCSLNRGIKDKQQQKRLYQFSAKRVLAGFEANPESKAHYELNFLIAYIDAHVGLELLTDDKAEEIMLYLTENFDIGDLT
;
A
#
# COMPACT_ATOMS: atom_id res chain seq x y z
N MET A 1 -4.77 -1.76 -17.91
CA MET A 1 -3.56 -1.25 -17.24
C MET A 1 -3.79 0.24 -17.02
N LYS A 2 -3.61 0.74 -15.80
CA LYS A 2 -3.71 2.17 -15.50
C LYS A 2 -2.47 2.90 -16.01
N GLU A 3 -2.66 4.12 -16.49
CA GLU A 3 -1.55 5.02 -16.85
C GLU A 3 -0.67 5.31 -15.63
N ILE A 4 0.62 5.55 -15.87
CA ILE A 4 1.58 5.90 -14.83
C ILE A 4 1.43 7.41 -14.53
N PRO A 5 1.12 7.81 -13.29
CA PRO A 5 1.02 9.22 -12.94
C PRO A 5 2.36 9.95 -13.15
N ARG A 6 2.29 11.21 -13.58
CA ARG A 6 3.48 12.07 -13.76
C ARG A 6 3.80 12.89 -12.52
N GLU A 7 2.77 13.24 -11.75
CA GLU A 7 2.85 14.13 -10.60
C GLU A 7 2.61 13.38 -9.30
N THR A 8 3.18 13.89 -8.21
CA THR A 8 3.04 13.36 -6.84
C THR A 8 1.58 13.27 -6.41
N SER A 9 0.79 14.29 -6.73
CA SER A 9 -0.66 14.35 -6.48
C SER A 9 -1.41 13.20 -7.18
N GLY A 10 -1.03 12.86 -8.41
CA GLY A 10 -1.61 11.75 -9.17
C GLY A 10 -1.27 10.39 -8.55
N TRP A 11 -0.03 10.22 -8.08
CA TRP A 11 0.38 9.02 -7.35
C TRP A 11 -0.35 8.87 -6.01
N ALA A 12 -0.46 9.95 -5.24
CA ALA A 12 -1.20 9.98 -3.98
C ALA A 12 -2.69 9.65 -4.19
N ALA A 13 -3.33 10.26 -5.19
CA ALA A 13 -4.71 9.95 -5.55
C ALA A 13 -4.88 8.48 -5.97
N GLU A 14 -3.94 7.92 -6.71
CA GLU A 14 -3.97 6.50 -7.07
C GLU A 14 -3.86 5.60 -5.83
N ALA A 15 -2.93 5.89 -4.91
CA ALA A 15 -2.72 5.14 -3.68
C ALA A 15 -3.94 5.21 -2.75
N SER A 16 -4.54 6.39 -2.58
CA SER A 16 -5.77 6.58 -1.80
C SER A 16 -6.95 5.78 -2.40
N ASN A 17 -7.11 5.79 -3.72
CA ASN A 17 -8.13 4.97 -4.39
C ASN A 17 -7.87 3.46 -4.23
N ALA A 18 -6.60 3.05 -4.25
CA ALA A 18 -6.23 1.67 -4.00
C ALA A 18 -6.52 1.26 -2.55
N LEU A 19 -6.27 2.14 -1.56
CA LEU A 19 -6.59 1.91 -0.16
C LEU A 19 -8.11 1.69 0.04
N ASN A 20 -8.93 2.53 -0.58
CA ASN A 20 -10.39 2.34 -0.57
C ASN A 20 -10.80 0.98 -1.15
N THR A 21 -10.16 0.56 -2.25
CA THR A 21 -10.40 -0.75 -2.85
C THR A 21 -9.95 -1.88 -1.93
N ALA A 22 -8.82 -1.75 -1.25
CA ALA A 22 -8.33 -2.74 -0.29
C ALA A 22 -9.31 -2.89 0.89
N TRP A 23 -9.84 -1.79 1.40
CA TRP A 23 -10.88 -1.83 2.43
C TRP A 23 -12.15 -2.53 1.95
N MET A 24 -12.60 -2.28 0.72
CA MET A 24 -13.75 -2.96 0.14
C MET A 24 -13.52 -4.47 0.01
N LEU A 25 -12.34 -4.88 -0.44
CA LEU A 25 -11.99 -6.30 -0.56
C LEU A 25 -11.95 -6.99 0.80
N LEU A 26 -11.27 -6.37 1.78
CA LEU A 26 -11.15 -6.93 3.12
C LEU A 26 -12.52 -7.01 3.82
N LYS A 27 -13.37 -5.98 3.72
CA LYS A 27 -14.74 -5.99 4.29
C LYS A 27 -15.69 -6.95 3.56
N GLY A 28 -15.45 -7.21 2.28
CA GLY A 28 -16.18 -8.23 1.51
C GLY A 28 -15.98 -9.64 2.06
N GLU A 29 -14.87 -9.90 2.76
CA GLU A 29 -14.57 -11.17 3.42
C GLU A 29 -15.22 -11.28 4.80
N ALA A 30 -15.38 -10.16 5.53
CA ALA A 30 -16.12 -10.08 6.78
C ALA A 30 -16.61 -8.62 7.03
N PRO A 31 -17.92 -8.37 7.26
CA PRO A 31 -18.43 -7.01 7.46
C PRO A 31 -17.86 -6.34 8.72
N ASP A 32 -17.68 -7.12 9.80
CA ASP A 32 -17.14 -6.67 11.08
C ASP A 32 -15.70 -7.16 11.25
N LEU A 33 -14.75 -6.39 10.73
CA LEU A 33 -13.33 -6.72 10.80
C LEU A 33 -12.77 -6.52 12.22
N SER A 34 -12.18 -7.58 12.78
CA SER A 34 -11.38 -7.49 14.01
C SER A 34 -10.11 -6.67 13.80
N ALA A 35 -9.52 -6.15 14.88
CA ALA A 35 -8.24 -5.44 14.82
C ALA A 35 -7.14 -6.30 14.14
N GLU A 36 -7.10 -7.60 14.45
CA GLU A 36 -6.15 -8.52 13.81
C GLU A 36 -6.37 -8.63 12.31
N GLN A 37 -7.62 -8.75 11.85
CA GLN A 37 -7.93 -8.82 10.42
C GLN A 37 -7.53 -7.53 9.69
N LYS A 38 -7.70 -6.36 10.32
CA LYS A 38 -7.26 -5.07 9.77
C LYS A 38 -5.75 -5.01 9.56
N THR A 39 -4.95 -5.72 10.38
CA THR A 39 -3.49 -5.81 10.16
C THR A 39 -3.12 -6.45 8.82
N TYR A 40 -4.03 -7.17 8.15
CA TYR A 40 -3.76 -7.80 6.87
C TYR A 40 -3.97 -6.87 5.67
N LEU A 41 -4.46 -5.64 5.89
CA LEU A 41 -4.74 -4.69 4.81
C LEU A 41 -3.50 -4.46 3.91
N PHE A 42 -2.30 -4.35 4.49
CA PHE A 42 -1.07 -4.13 3.72
C PHE A 42 -0.79 -5.22 2.67
N LYS A 43 -1.30 -6.44 2.87
CA LYS A 43 -1.10 -7.55 1.93
C LYS A 43 -1.72 -7.28 0.57
N TYR A 44 -2.73 -6.40 0.50
CA TYR A 44 -3.34 -5.99 -0.77
C TYR A 44 -2.50 -4.98 -1.56
N GLY A 45 -1.47 -4.36 -0.97
CA GLY A 45 -0.64 -3.35 -1.64
C GLY A 45 -0.04 -3.84 -2.95
N ALA A 46 0.75 -4.91 -2.90
CA ALA A 46 1.35 -5.52 -4.09
C ALA A 46 0.31 -6.13 -5.05
N ALA A 47 -0.80 -6.66 -4.54
CA ALA A 47 -1.86 -7.25 -5.36
C ALA A 47 -2.56 -6.18 -6.21
N LEU A 48 -2.92 -5.04 -5.60
CA LEU A 48 -3.55 -3.93 -6.29
C LEU A 48 -2.57 -3.20 -7.22
N CYS A 49 -1.29 -3.07 -6.83
CA CYS A 49 -0.24 -2.59 -7.73
C CYS A 49 -0.15 -3.49 -8.98
N SER A 50 -0.07 -4.82 -8.78
CA SER A 50 -0.01 -5.80 -9.87
C SER A 50 -1.23 -5.70 -10.79
N LEU A 51 -2.43 -5.56 -10.22
CA LEU A 51 -3.67 -5.39 -10.97
C LEU A 51 -3.67 -4.09 -11.79
N ASN A 52 -3.33 -2.96 -11.16
CA ASN A 52 -3.30 -1.66 -11.82
C ASN A 52 -2.26 -1.64 -12.95
N ARG A 53 -1.11 -2.28 -12.74
CA ARG A 53 -0.04 -2.41 -13.75
C ARG A 53 -0.21 -3.59 -14.69
N GLY A 54 -1.28 -4.37 -14.58
CA GLY A 54 -1.56 -5.49 -15.50
C GLY A 54 -0.53 -6.62 -15.45
N ILE A 55 0.17 -6.80 -14.32
CA ILE A 55 1.13 -7.87 -14.12
C ILE A 55 0.38 -9.19 -13.90
N LYS A 56 0.59 -10.15 -14.79
CA LYS A 56 -0.03 -11.48 -14.73
C LYS A 56 0.94 -12.60 -14.32
N ASP A 57 2.25 -12.33 -14.36
CA ASP A 57 3.26 -13.31 -14.00
C ASP A 57 3.26 -13.56 -12.48
N LYS A 58 2.96 -14.80 -12.08
CA LYS A 58 2.83 -15.16 -10.66
C LYS A 58 4.15 -15.05 -9.90
N GLN A 59 5.29 -15.30 -10.56
CA GLN A 59 6.59 -15.19 -9.91
C GLN A 59 6.95 -13.73 -9.64
N GLN A 60 6.66 -12.84 -10.59
CA GLN A 60 6.80 -11.40 -10.43
C GLN A 60 5.87 -10.87 -9.33
N GLN A 61 4.59 -11.27 -9.31
CA GLN A 61 3.67 -10.91 -8.23
C GLN A 61 4.18 -11.36 -6.86
N LYS A 62 4.74 -12.57 -6.76
CA LYS A 62 5.33 -13.08 -5.50
C LYS A 62 6.54 -12.27 -5.08
N ARG A 63 7.48 -11.99 -5.99
CA ARG A 63 8.67 -11.17 -5.69
C ARG A 63 8.27 -9.76 -5.27
N LEU A 64 7.27 -9.19 -5.93
CA LEU A 64 6.75 -7.87 -5.65
C LEU A 64 6.16 -7.80 -4.23
N TYR A 65 5.33 -8.78 -3.86
CA TYR A 65 4.80 -8.89 -2.51
C TYR A 65 5.90 -9.00 -1.45
N GLN A 66 6.90 -9.84 -1.70
CA GLN A 66 8.03 -10.01 -0.77
C GLN A 66 8.83 -8.71 -0.59
N PHE A 67 9.05 -7.98 -1.68
CA PHE A 67 9.72 -6.68 -1.65
C PHE A 67 8.90 -5.66 -0.85
N SER A 68 7.64 -5.45 -1.22
CA SER A 68 6.80 -4.41 -0.63
C SER A 68 6.43 -4.66 0.83
N ALA A 69 6.33 -5.92 1.25
CA ALA A 69 6.00 -6.26 2.63
C ALA A 69 7.19 -6.04 3.58
N LYS A 70 8.42 -5.95 3.07
CA LYS A 70 9.63 -5.94 3.90
C LYS A 70 9.66 -4.78 4.90
N ARG A 71 9.36 -3.56 4.45
CA ARG A 71 9.38 -2.36 5.30
C ARG A 71 8.30 -2.40 6.38
N VAL A 72 7.10 -2.84 6.01
CA VAL A 72 5.98 -3.02 6.95
C VAL A 72 6.31 -4.05 8.04
N LEU A 73 6.80 -5.22 7.64
CA LEU A 73 7.13 -6.30 8.58
C LEU A 73 8.29 -5.91 9.51
N ALA A 74 9.31 -5.23 8.99
CA ALA A 74 10.39 -4.68 9.82
C ALA A 74 9.86 -3.64 10.84
N GLY A 75 8.88 -2.81 10.44
CA GLY A 75 8.18 -1.90 11.35
C GLY A 75 7.45 -2.65 12.47
N PHE A 76 6.77 -3.75 12.15
CA PHE A 76 6.08 -4.59 13.14
C PHE A 76 7.03 -5.24 14.15
N GLU A 77 8.21 -5.65 13.70
CA GLU A 77 9.25 -6.22 14.55
C GLU A 77 9.88 -5.18 15.47
N ALA A 78 10.15 -3.98 14.95
CA ALA A 78 10.76 -2.88 15.70
C ALA A 78 9.79 -2.24 16.71
N ASN A 79 8.52 -2.06 16.32
CA ASN A 79 7.47 -1.53 17.18
C ASN A 79 6.14 -2.27 16.91
N PRO A 80 5.72 -3.21 17.77
CA PRO A 80 4.45 -3.94 17.59
C PRO A 80 3.20 -3.05 17.52
N GLU A 81 3.22 -1.85 18.12
CA GLU A 81 2.09 -0.91 18.06
C GLU A 81 1.83 -0.41 16.63
N SER A 82 2.86 -0.42 15.78
CA SER A 82 2.72 -0.03 14.37
C SER A 82 1.75 -0.90 13.58
N LYS A 83 1.43 -2.11 14.08
CA LYS A 83 0.39 -2.98 13.53
C LYS A 83 -0.99 -2.32 13.52
N ALA A 84 -1.24 -1.36 14.39
CA ALA A 84 -2.49 -0.62 14.46
C ALA A 84 -2.62 0.48 13.39
N HIS A 85 -1.54 0.85 12.70
CA HIS A 85 -1.57 1.84 11.61
C HIS A 85 -1.91 1.18 10.27
N TYR A 86 -3.11 0.60 10.16
CA TYR A 86 -3.52 -0.26 9.05
C TYR A 86 -3.41 0.38 7.66
N GLU A 87 -3.90 1.60 7.51
CA GLU A 87 -3.89 2.40 6.30
C GLU A 87 -2.47 2.84 5.94
N LEU A 88 -1.70 3.30 6.93
CA LEU A 88 -0.30 3.68 6.71
C LEU A 88 0.52 2.48 6.21
N ASN A 89 0.37 1.32 6.85
CA ASN A 89 1.04 0.10 6.43
C ASN A 89 0.64 -0.32 5.01
N PHE A 90 -0.63 -0.14 4.64
CA PHE A 90 -1.07 -0.35 3.26
C PHE A 90 -0.39 0.62 2.28
N LEU A 91 -0.37 1.91 2.58
CA LEU A 91 0.23 2.92 1.70
C LEU A 91 1.72 2.66 1.49
N ILE A 92 2.46 2.31 2.57
CA ILE A 92 3.86 1.88 2.48
C ILE A 92 4.00 0.70 1.52
N ALA A 93 3.24 -0.39 1.73
CA ALA A 93 3.34 -1.56 0.85
C ALA A 93 2.91 -1.26 -0.60
N TYR A 94 1.91 -0.42 -0.82
CA TYR A 94 1.44 -0.07 -2.16
C TYR A 94 2.48 0.78 -2.92
N ILE A 95 3.10 1.76 -2.25
CA ILE A 95 4.14 2.60 -2.85
C ILE A 95 5.44 1.81 -3.04
N ASP A 96 5.88 1.02 -2.05
CA ASP A 96 7.08 0.18 -2.17
C ASP A 96 6.94 -0.87 -3.28
N ALA A 97 5.72 -1.33 -3.59
CA ALA A 97 5.50 -2.18 -4.76
C ALA A 97 5.86 -1.43 -6.06
N HIS A 98 5.53 -0.14 -6.20
CA HIS A 98 5.94 0.63 -7.37
C HIS A 98 7.45 0.84 -7.45
N VAL A 99 8.13 0.95 -6.30
CA VAL A 99 9.61 0.92 -6.24
C VAL A 99 10.15 -0.44 -6.69
N GLY A 100 9.56 -1.54 -6.24
CA GLY A 100 9.94 -2.91 -6.64
C GLY A 100 9.70 -3.22 -8.12
N LEU A 101 8.92 -2.39 -8.81
CA LEU A 101 8.74 -2.41 -10.28
C LEU A 101 9.62 -1.40 -11.01
N GLU A 102 10.48 -0.68 -10.31
CA GLU A 102 11.35 0.38 -10.84
C GLU A 102 10.54 1.53 -11.49
N LEU A 103 9.27 1.71 -11.08
CA LEU A 103 8.41 2.81 -11.53
C LEU A 103 8.56 4.06 -10.66
N LEU A 104 9.07 3.89 -9.44
CA LEU A 104 9.40 4.95 -8.50
C LEU A 104 10.81 4.72 -7.95
N THR A 105 11.49 5.81 -7.64
CA THR A 105 12.67 5.77 -6.76
C THR A 105 12.23 5.84 -5.30
N ASP A 106 13.12 5.48 -4.37
CA ASP A 106 12.87 5.64 -2.94
C ASP A 106 12.55 7.11 -2.58
N ASP A 107 13.34 8.06 -3.08
CA ASP A 107 13.10 9.51 -2.84
C ASP A 107 11.71 9.94 -3.30
N LYS A 108 11.25 9.44 -4.46
CA LYS A 108 9.92 9.79 -4.98
C LYS A 108 8.82 9.14 -4.16
N ALA A 109 9.03 7.91 -3.70
CA ALA A 109 8.13 7.23 -2.78
C ALA A 109 7.96 8.00 -1.47
N GLU A 110 9.04 8.50 -0.89
CA GLU A 110 9.00 9.35 0.32
C GLU A 110 8.24 10.65 0.08
N GLU A 111 8.49 11.33 -1.05
CA GLU A 111 7.75 12.54 -1.43
C GLU A 111 6.24 12.28 -1.54
N ILE A 112 5.84 11.15 -2.13
CA ILE A 112 4.43 10.75 -2.25
C ILE A 112 3.83 10.47 -0.87
N MET A 113 4.56 9.77 0.00
CA MET A 113 4.10 9.47 1.35
C MET A 113 3.92 10.74 2.18
N LEU A 114 4.84 11.70 2.09
CA LEU A 114 4.70 13.00 2.75
C LEU A 114 3.46 13.74 2.23
N TYR A 115 3.30 13.81 0.91
CA TYR A 115 2.13 14.45 0.30
C TYR A 115 0.81 13.81 0.77
N LEU A 116 0.76 12.48 0.87
CA LEU A 116 -0.38 11.75 1.40
C LEU A 116 -0.71 12.18 2.83
N THR A 117 0.29 12.23 3.72
CA THR A 117 0.08 12.63 5.12
C THR A 117 -0.36 14.08 5.30
N GLU A 118 -0.01 14.97 4.37
CA GLU A 118 -0.37 16.39 4.44
C GLU A 118 -1.74 16.71 3.80
N ASN A 119 -2.17 15.92 2.81
CA ASN A 119 -3.30 16.26 1.94
C ASN A 119 -4.46 15.27 1.99
N PHE A 120 -4.29 14.10 2.62
CA PHE A 120 -5.32 13.07 2.74
C PHE A 120 -5.55 12.72 4.20
N ASP A 121 -6.81 12.51 4.56
CA ASP A 121 -7.18 11.97 5.86
C ASP A 121 -6.82 10.49 5.89
N ILE A 122 -5.73 10.17 6.60
CA ILE A 122 -5.30 8.81 6.88
C ILE A 122 -5.78 8.54 8.29
N GLY A 123 -6.80 7.70 8.44
CA GLY A 123 -7.53 7.51 9.69
C GLY A 123 -6.70 6.96 10.86
N ASP A 124 -5.46 6.53 10.59
CA ASP A 124 -4.49 6.12 11.61
C ASP A 124 -3.65 7.28 12.17
N LEU A 125 -3.71 8.46 11.54
CA LEU A 125 -2.91 9.65 11.85
C LEU A 125 -3.78 10.82 12.37
N THR A 126 -5.11 10.68 12.36
CA THR A 126 -6.09 11.65 12.89
C THR A 126 -6.71 11.20 14.20
#